data_AF-A0A625B1D0-F1
#
_entry.id   AF-A0A625B1D0-F1
#
_cell.length_a   1.000
_cell.length_b   1.000
_cell.length_c   1.000
_cell.angle_alpha   90.00
_cell.angle_beta   90.00
_cell.angle_gamma   90.00
#
_symmetry.space_group_name_H-M   'P 1'
#
loop_
_entity.id
_entity.type
_entity.pdbx_description
1 polymer ?
#
loop_
_entity_poly.entity_id
_entity_poly.type
_entity_poly.pdbx_seq_one_letter_code
_entity_poly.pdbx_strand_id
1 'polypeptide(L)'
;MLNKLSRLLADAGISLTDHQKTLLVAYVDMLHKWNKAYNLTSVRDPNEMLVRHILDSIVVAPYLQGQRFIDVGTGPGLPGIPLAIVLPDAHFTLLDSLGKRVRFLRQVQHELKLENITPVQSRVEAYPSEPPFDGV
;
A
#
# COMPACT_ATOMS: atom_id res chain seq x y z
N MET A 1 8.40 -9.83 -13.31
CA MET A 1 7.30 -9.16 -12.59
C MET A 1 6.90 -7.84 -13.26
N LEU A 2 7.85 -6.93 -13.51
CA LEU A 2 7.60 -5.61 -14.13
C LEU A 2 6.85 -5.66 -15.48
N ASN A 3 7.24 -6.56 -16.39
CA ASN A 3 6.55 -6.72 -17.68
C ASN A 3 5.08 -7.16 -17.52
N LYS A 4 4.81 -8.01 -16.53
CA LYS A 4 3.45 -8.47 -16.20
C LYS A 4 2.62 -7.31 -15.65
N LEU A 5 3.17 -6.52 -14.73
CA LEU A 5 2.52 -5.32 -14.20
C LEU A 5 2.17 -4.34 -15.33
N SER A 6 3.12 -4.05 -16.21
CA SER A 6 2.93 -3.10 -17.30
C SER A 6 1.80 -3.53 -18.24
N ARG A 7 1.71 -4.83 -18.54
CA ARG A 7 0.62 -5.38 -19.35
C ARG A 7 -0.74 -5.24 -18.66
N LEU A 8 -0.83 -5.60 -17.39
CA LEU A 8 -2.08 -5.52 -16.63
C LEU A 8 -2.57 -4.08 -16.47
N LEU A 9 -1.66 -3.14 -16.23
CA LEU A 9 -1.98 -1.72 -16.16
C LEU A 9 -2.52 -1.21 -17.51
N ALA A 10 -1.90 -1.61 -18.62
CA ALA A 10 -2.37 -1.26 -19.95
C ALA A 10 -3.77 -1.84 -20.24
N ASP A 11 -4.02 -3.10 -19.89
CA ASP A 11 -5.32 -3.75 -20.04
C ASP A 11 -6.42 -3.07 -19.19
N ALA A 12 -6.04 -2.52 -18.03
CA ALA A 12 -6.92 -1.77 -17.14
C ALA A 12 -7.05 -0.28 -17.49
N GLY A 13 -6.32 0.22 -18.50
CA GLY A 13 -6.30 1.64 -18.87
C GLY A 13 -5.62 2.55 -17.84
N ILE A 14 -4.75 2.01 -16.99
CA ILE A 14 -4.04 2.74 -15.93
C ILE A 14 -2.63 3.08 -16.40
N SER A 15 -2.28 4.36 -16.39
CA SER A 15 -0.93 4.83 -16.73
C SER A 15 -0.14 5.14 -15.46
N LEU A 16 1.04 4.53 -15.32
CA LEU A 16 1.98 4.79 -14.22
C LEU A 16 3.38 5.07 -14.78
N THR A 17 4.14 5.88 -14.06
CA THR A 17 5.56 6.11 -14.35
C THR A 17 6.39 4.84 -14.08
N ASP A 18 7.55 4.73 -14.72
CA ASP A 18 8.43 3.58 -14.49
C ASP A 18 8.97 3.54 -13.06
N HIS A 19 9.12 4.70 -12.43
CA HIS A 19 9.46 4.79 -11.01
C HIS A 19 8.38 4.15 -10.13
N GLN A 20 7.10 4.51 -10.34
CA GLN A 20 5.98 3.93 -9.60
C GLN A 20 5.88 2.41 -9.82
N LYS A 21 6.03 1.93 -11.05
CA LYS A 21 6.05 0.48 -11.33
C LYS A 21 7.18 -0.22 -10.59
N THR A 22 8.36 0.40 -10.52
CA THR A 22 9.51 -0.15 -9.79
C THR A 22 9.22 -0.23 -8.29
N LEU A 23 8.65 0.82 -7.70
CA LEU A 23 8.24 0.83 -6.29
C LEU A 23 7.19 -0.25 -5.98
N LEU A 24 6.20 -0.43 -6.86
CA LEU A 24 5.18 -1.47 -6.70
C LEU A 24 5.77 -2.89 -6.74
N VAL A 25 6.70 -3.14 -7.66
CA VAL A 25 7.40 -4.44 -7.73
C VAL A 25 8.25 -4.66 -6.48
N ALA A 26 9.01 -3.65 -6.04
CA ALA A 26 9.81 -3.73 -4.83
C ALA A 26 8.95 -4.00 -3.58
N TYR A 27 7.78 -3.34 -3.48
CA TYR A 27 6.80 -3.63 -2.43
C TYR A 27 6.33 -5.09 -2.43
N VAL A 28 5.99 -5.64 -3.60
CA VAL A 28 5.58 -7.06 -3.72
C VAL A 28 6.70 -7.99 -3.28
N ASP A 29 7.95 -7.72 -3.66
CA ASP A 29 9.11 -8.52 -3.25
C ASP A 29 9.33 -8.47 -1.73
N MET A 30 9.20 -7.29 -1.12
CA MET A 30 9.27 -7.13 0.34
C MET A 30 8.14 -7.88 1.05
N LEU A 31 6.91 -7.76 0.54
CA LEU A 31 5.74 -8.46 1.08
C LEU A 31 5.96 -9.97 1.01
N HIS A 32 6.36 -10.50 -0.14
CA HIS A 32 6.63 -11.93 -0.29
C HIS A 32 7.73 -12.42 0.67
N LYS A 33 8.82 -11.65 0.82
CA LYS A 33 9.92 -11.97 1.74
C LYS A 33 9.43 -12.02 3.20
N TRP A 34 8.74 -10.97 3.66
CA TRP A 34 8.25 -10.89 5.03
C TRP A 34 7.13 -11.88 5.32
N ASN A 35 6.30 -12.22 4.32
CA ASN A 35 5.20 -13.15 4.49
C ASN A 35 5.69 -14.53 4.94
N LYS A 36 6.88 -14.97 4.47
CA LYS A 36 7.51 -16.24 4.86
C LYS A 36 7.77 -16.36 6.37
N ALA A 37 8.07 -15.24 7.03
CA ALA A 37 8.40 -15.22 8.45
C ALA A 37 7.20 -14.85 9.35
N TYR A 38 6.28 -14.00 8.86
CA TYR A 38 5.30 -13.34 9.73
C TYR A 38 3.83 -13.60 9.40
N ASN A 39 3.53 -14.35 8.32
CA ASN A 39 2.18 -14.64 7.84
C ASN A 39 1.32 -13.36 7.76
N LEU A 40 1.77 -12.42 6.92
CA LEU A 40 1.14 -11.12 6.72
C LEU A 40 -0.11 -11.18 5.81
N THR A 41 -0.13 -12.10 4.84
CA THR A 41 -1.24 -12.31 3.90
C THR A 41 -1.38 -13.80 3.55
N SER A 42 -2.61 -14.22 3.22
CA SER A 42 -2.91 -15.59 2.80
C SER A 42 -2.39 -15.90 1.40
N VAL A 43 -2.27 -14.89 0.52
CA VAL A 43 -1.71 -15.04 -0.83
C VAL A 43 -0.20 -15.25 -0.71
N ARG A 44 0.34 -16.29 -1.36
CA ARG A 44 1.77 -16.64 -1.25
C ARG A 44 2.54 -16.45 -2.54
N ASP A 45 1.88 -16.59 -3.68
CA ASP A 45 2.50 -16.40 -5.00
C ASP A 45 2.67 -14.88 -5.28
N PRO A 46 3.90 -14.38 -5.51
CA PRO A 46 4.13 -12.99 -5.89
C PRO A 46 3.34 -12.54 -7.12
N ASN A 47 3.09 -13.44 -8.08
CA ASN A 47 2.33 -13.14 -9.28
C ASN A 47 0.83 -12.95 -9.00
N GLU A 48 0.30 -13.63 -7.98
CA GLU A 48 -1.07 -13.42 -7.50
C GLU A 48 -1.16 -12.17 -6.62
N MET A 49 -0.15 -11.91 -5.78
CA MET A 49 -0.05 -10.66 -5.01
C MET A 49 -0.10 -9.45 -5.95
N LEU A 50 0.64 -9.50 -7.06
CA LEU A 50 0.64 -8.43 -8.04
C LEU A 50 -0.74 -8.16 -8.64
N VAL A 51 -1.54 -9.19 -8.92
CA VAL A 51 -2.88 -8.99 -9.48
C VAL A 51 -3.83 -8.54 -8.38
N ARG A 52 -4.02 -9.37 -7.35
CA ARG A 52 -5.07 -9.19 -6.34
C ARG A 52 -4.78 -8.07 -5.35
N HIS A 53 -3.52 -7.81 -5.02
CA HIS A 53 -3.18 -6.80 -4.02
C HIS A 53 -2.86 -5.46 -4.67
N ILE A 54 -2.17 -5.46 -5.80
CA ILE A 54 -1.75 -4.20 -6.43
C ILE A 54 -2.82 -3.63 -7.34
N LEU A 55 -3.35 -4.42 -8.29
CA LEU A 55 -4.32 -3.91 -9.25
C LEU A 55 -5.63 -3.48 -8.57
N ASP A 56 -6.15 -4.33 -7.66
CA ASP A 56 -7.37 -4.04 -6.91
C ASP A 56 -7.23 -2.82 -6.00
N SER A 57 -6.01 -2.50 -5.53
CA SER A 57 -5.77 -1.29 -4.74
C SER A 57 -5.72 -0.03 -5.63
N ILE A 58 -5.03 -0.11 -6.77
CA ILE A 58 -4.78 1.06 -7.63
C ILE A 58 -6.05 1.48 -8.40
N VAL A 59 -6.95 0.55 -8.73
CA VAL A 59 -8.18 0.87 -9.47
C VAL A 59 -9.06 1.89 -8.74
N VAL A 60 -8.94 1.99 -7.42
CA VAL A 60 -9.70 2.94 -6.59
C VAL A 60 -9.09 4.35 -6.63
N ALA A 61 -7.80 4.49 -6.96
CA ALA A 61 -7.07 5.76 -6.89
C ALA A 61 -7.75 6.95 -7.60
N PRO A 62 -8.32 6.81 -8.81
CA PRO A 62 -8.98 7.93 -9.49
C PRO A 62 -10.26 8.44 -8.80
N TYR A 63 -10.83 7.65 -7.90
CA TYR A 63 -12.08 7.98 -7.20
C TYR A 63 -11.82 8.63 -5.83
N LEU A 64 -10.58 8.61 -5.34
CA LEU A 64 -10.21 9.28 -4.10
C LEU A 64 -10.12 10.78 -4.31
N GLN A 65 -10.89 11.53 -3.50
CA GLN A 65 -10.91 12.99 -3.52
C GLN A 65 -10.28 13.50 -2.22
N GLY A 66 -9.40 14.49 -2.34
CA GLY A 66 -8.66 15.05 -1.20
C GLY A 66 -7.19 14.62 -1.17
N GLN A 67 -6.53 14.90 -0.06
CA GLN A 67 -5.09 14.70 0.11
C GLN A 67 -4.73 13.98 1.41
N ARG A 68 -5.67 13.81 2.35
CA ARG A 68 -5.41 13.19 3.65
C ARG A 68 -6.29 11.97 3.83
N PHE A 69 -5.69 10.79 3.70
CA PHE A 69 -6.39 9.51 3.81
C PHE A 69 -5.91 8.70 5.00
N ILE A 70 -6.77 7.81 5.49
CA ILE A 70 -6.41 6.78 6.46
C ILE A 70 -6.82 5.41 5.92
N ASP A 71 -5.96 4.41 6.12
CA ASP A 71 -6.26 3.01 5.83
C ASP A 71 -6.37 2.26 7.16
N VAL A 72 -7.60 1.96 7.57
CA VAL A 72 -7.92 1.36 8.87
C VAL A 72 -7.86 -0.16 8.79
N GLY A 73 -6.96 -0.75 9.57
CA GLY A 73 -6.73 -2.20 9.50
C GLY A 73 -5.90 -2.59 8.27
N THR A 74 -5.03 -1.69 7.83
CA THR A 74 -4.20 -1.76 6.62
C THR A 74 -3.44 -3.08 6.41
N GLY A 75 -3.21 -3.86 7.47
CA GLY A 75 -2.57 -5.16 7.33
C GLY A 75 -1.12 -5.01 6.87
N PRO A 76 -0.70 -5.63 5.76
CA PRO A 76 0.58 -5.38 5.12
C PRO A 76 0.65 -4.06 4.31
N GLY A 77 -0.32 -3.16 4.42
CA GLY A 77 -0.32 -1.91 3.64
C GLY A 77 -1.26 -1.95 2.45
N LEU A 78 -2.38 -2.67 2.54
CA LEU A 78 -3.32 -2.83 1.44
C LEU A 78 -4.68 -2.25 1.85
N PRO A 79 -5.23 -1.28 1.09
CA PRO A 79 -4.72 -0.70 -0.15
C PRO A 79 -3.70 0.45 0.01
N GLY A 80 -3.36 0.86 1.23
CA GLY A 80 -2.67 2.13 1.48
C GLY A 80 -1.28 2.33 0.86
N ILE A 81 -0.42 1.30 0.80
CA ILE A 81 0.92 1.41 0.18
C ILE A 81 0.82 1.55 -1.35
N PRO A 82 0.07 0.68 -2.07
CA PRO A 82 -0.16 0.89 -3.49
C PRO A 82 -0.72 2.27 -3.81
N LEU A 83 -1.69 2.75 -3.02
CA LEU A 83 -2.28 4.08 -3.18
C LEU A 83 -1.26 5.20 -2.97
N ALA A 84 -0.44 5.13 -1.92
CA ALA A 84 0.61 6.10 -1.67
C ALA A 84 1.65 6.19 -2.79
N ILE A 85 1.95 5.08 -3.46
CA ILE A 85 2.87 5.06 -4.61
C ILE A 85 2.23 5.75 -5.83
N VAL A 86 0.93 5.54 -6.08
CA VAL A 86 0.27 6.09 -7.27
C VAL A 86 -0.26 7.51 -7.08
N LEU A 87 -0.48 7.94 -5.83
CA LEU A 87 -0.90 9.28 -5.43
C LEU A 87 0.19 9.94 -4.56
N PRO A 88 1.33 10.36 -5.14
CA PRO A 88 2.46 10.90 -4.37
C PRO A 88 2.12 12.20 -3.62
N ASP A 89 1.15 12.97 -4.13
CA ASP A 89 0.72 14.25 -3.53
C ASP A 89 -0.29 14.08 -2.38
N ALA A 90 -0.79 12.85 -2.15
CA ALA A 90 -1.68 12.53 -1.05
C ALA A 90 -0.91 11.82 0.08
N HIS A 91 -1.29 12.12 1.32
CA HIS A 91 -0.74 11.51 2.51
C HIS A 91 -1.65 10.39 3.04
N PHE A 92 -1.07 9.23 3.34
CA PHE A 92 -1.77 8.05 3.84
C PHE A 92 -1.34 7.69 5.26
N THR A 93 -2.26 7.75 6.22
CA THR A 93 -2.07 7.16 7.55
C THR A 93 -2.39 5.68 7.48
N LEU A 94 -1.43 4.82 7.83
CA LEU A 94 -1.59 3.37 7.74
C LEU A 94 -1.75 2.79 9.15
N LEU A 95 -3.00 2.50 9.54
CA LEU A 95 -3.36 2.17 10.92
C LEU A 95 -3.54 0.65 11.09
N ASP A 96 -2.78 0.02 11.99
CA ASP A 96 -3.02 -1.37 12.40
C ASP A 96 -2.72 -1.59 13.88
N SER A 97 -3.47 -2.47 14.55
CA SER A 97 -3.27 -2.75 15.98
C SER A 97 -2.08 -3.68 16.26
N LEU A 98 -1.65 -4.48 15.27
CA LEU A 98 -0.60 -5.47 15.41
C LEU A 98 0.78 -4.87 15.06
N GLY A 99 1.62 -4.70 16.08
CA GLY A 99 2.95 -4.10 15.90
C GLY A 99 3.87 -4.80 14.88
N LYS A 100 3.69 -6.10 14.62
CA LYS A 100 4.46 -6.79 13.56
C LYS A 100 4.17 -6.26 12.16
N ARG A 101 2.92 -5.85 11.90
CA ARG A 101 2.48 -5.27 10.63
C ARG A 101 3.00 -3.84 10.50
N VAL A 102 2.86 -3.05 11.55
CA VAL A 102 3.40 -1.68 11.58
C VAL A 102 4.91 -1.65 11.41
N ARG A 103 5.66 -2.61 11.98
CA ARG A 103 7.10 -2.75 11.72
C ARG A 103 7.40 -3.07 10.25
N PHE A 104 6.62 -3.95 9.61
CA PHE A 104 6.74 -4.19 8.18
C PHE A 104 6.51 -2.90 7.38
N LEU A 105 5.45 -2.16 7.69
CA LEU A 105 5.14 -0.88 7.02
C LEU A 105 6.24 0.16 7.16
N ARG A 106 6.87 0.25 8.34
CA ARG A 106 8.04 1.12 8.55
C ARG A 106 9.25 0.68 7.73
N GLN A 107 9.45 -0.63 7.56
CA GLN A 107 10.51 -1.12 6.66
C GLN A 107 10.19 -0.75 5.22
N VAL A 108 8.95 -0.94 4.77
CA VAL A 108 8.50 -0.54 3.42
C VAL A 108 8.71 0.95 3.22
N GLN A 109 8.31 1.79 4.18
CA GLN A 109 8.53 3.23 4.14
C GLN A 109 10.02 3.58 3.93
N HIS A 110 10.91 2.94 4.69
CA HIS A 110 12.34 3.21 4.64
C HIS A 110 12.97 2.75 3.31
N GLU A 111 12.71 1.51 2.90
CA GLU A 111 13.31 0.91 1.69
C GLU A 111 12.81 1.57 0.41
N LEU A 112 11.52 1.89 0.35
CA LEU A 112 10.90 2.53 -0.80
C LEU A 112 10.99 4.06 -0.77
N LYS A 113 11.52 4.63 0.33
CA LYS A 113 11.65 6.08 0.55
C LYS A 113 10.32 6.82 0.37
N LEU A 114 9.25 6.25 0.91
CA LEU A 114 7.93 6.87 0.86
C LEU A 114 7.83 7.98 1.92
N GLU A 115 7.70 9.21 1.46
CA GLU A 115 7.59 10.39 2.33
C GLU A 115 6.13 10.71 2.68
N ASN A 116 5.17 10.15 1.95
CA ASN A 116 3.75 10.44 2.06
C ASN A 116 2.94 9.39 2.84
N ILE A 117 3.59 8.62 3.72
CA ILE A 117 2.91 7.64 4.57
C ILE A 117 3.26 7.79 6.04
N THR A 118 2.31 7.49 6.93
CA THR A 118 2.53 7.42 8.38
C THR A 118 2.03 6.10 8.95
N PRO A 119 2.93 5.11 9.21
CA PRO A 119 2.56 3.86 9.87
C PRO A 119 2.26 4.05 11.37
N VAL A 120 1.04 3.75 11.79
CA VAL A 120 0.57 3.93 13.17
C VAL A 120 0.16 2.59 13.78
N GLN A 121 0.68 2.32 14.98
CA GLN A 121 0.21 1.21 15.81
C GLN A 121 -0.85 1.72 16.79
N SER A 122 -2.12 1.53 16.46
CA SER A 122 -3.24 1.83 17.37
C SER A 122 -4.48 1.03 16.98
N ARG A 123 -5.45 0.96 17.90
CA ARG A 123 -6.81 0.54 17.57
C ARG A 123 -7.60 1.73 17.03
N VAL A 124 -8.61 1.47 16.21
CA VAL A 124 -9.41 2.53 15.58
C VAL A 124 -10.09 3.42 16.63
N GLU A 125 -10.59 2.83 17.72
CA GLU A 125 -11.31 3.54 18.78
C GLU A 125 -10.40 4.45 19.62
N ALA A 126 -9.09 4.23 19.57
CA ALA A 126 -8.09 4.97 20.33
C ALA A 126 -7.30 5.96 19.45
N TYR A 127 -7.53 5.96 18.13
CA TYR A 127 -6.80 6.84 17.22
C TYR A 127 -7.56 8.17 17.04
N PRO A 128 -6.92 9.32 17.29
CA PRO A 128 -7.56 10.61 17.12
C PRO A 128 -7.81 10.89 15.62
N SER A 129 -9.03 11.26 15.28
CA SER A 129 -9.44 11.62 13.91
C SER A 129 -9.36 13.13 13.64
N GLU A 130 -8.56 13.87 14.41
CA GLU A 130 -8.35 15.31 14.24
C GLU A 130 -6.93 15.62 13.71
N PRO A 131 -6.79 16.42 12.64
CA PRO A 131 -7.86 16.90 11.77
C PRO A 131 -8.52 15.75 10.97
N PRO A 132 -9.79 15.92 10.51
CA PRO A 132 -10.51 14.92 9.73
C PRO A 132 -9.74 14.43 8.51
N PHE A 133 -10.05 13.20 8.10
CA PHE A 133 -9.57 12.61 6.86
C PHE A 133 -10.56 12.87 5.72
N ASP A 134 -10.04 13.04 4.51
CA ASP A 134 -10.84 13.18 3.29
C ASP A 134 -11.41 11.83 2.83
N GLY A 135 -10.78 10.72 3.24
CA GLY A 135 -11.28 9.36 3.02
C GLY A 135 -10.66 8.34 3.99
N VAL A 136 -11.40 7.24 4.19
CA VAL A 136 -11.12 6.11 5.10
C VAL A 136 -11.15 4.80 4.33
#